data_AF-A0A953FAY6-F1
#
_entry.id   AF-A0A953FAY6-F1
#
_cell.length_a   1.000
_cell.length_b   1.000
_cell.length_c   1.000
_cell.angle_alpha   90.00
_cell.angle_beta   90.00
_cell.angle_gamma   90.00
#
_symmetry.space_group_name_H-M   'P 1'
#
loop_
_entity.id
_entity.type
_entity.pdbx_description
1 polymer ?
#
loop_
_entity_poly.entity_id
_entity_poly.type
_entity_poly.pdbx_seq_one_letter_code
_entity_poly.pdbx_strand_id
1 'polypeptide(L)' 'MCRLLAYRGTPIIMDELLYKPNNSLIHQSFQAREIEEPLNGDGFGVGWYAPEVNYEPVTFVSVNPA' A
#
# COMPACT_ATOMS: atom_id res chain seq x y z
N MET A 1 -11.45 5.00 7.05
CA MET A 1 -11.97 4.43 5.77
C MET A 1 -10.79 4.11 4.89
N CYS A 2 -10.48 2.82 4.70
CA CYS A 2 -9.23 2.37 4.10
C CYS A 2 -9.00 2.88 2.66
N ARG A 3 -7.73 2.90 2.25
CA ARG A 3 -7.27 3.10 0.87
C ARG A 3 -6.64 1.82 0.37
N LEU A 4 -6.98 1.43 -0.85
CA LEU A 4 -6.58 0.16 -1.43
C LEU A 4 -5.78 0.40 -2.70
N LEU A 5 -4.70 -0.34 -2.86
CA LEU A 5 -3.90 -0.41 -4.07
C LEU A 5 -3.71 -1.88 -4.41
N ALA A 6 -3.89 -2.23 -5.68
CA ALA A 6 -3.59 -3.54 -6.21
C ALA A 6 -2.80 -3.39 -7.51
N TYR A 7 -1.83 -4.27 -7.71
CA TYR A 7 -1.01 -4.29 -8.91
C TYR A 7 -0.93 -5.72 -9.45
N ARG A 8 -1.09 -5.85 -10.76
CA ARG A 8 -0.89 -7.10 -11.50
C ARG A 8 -0.25 -6.76 -12.84
N GLY A 9 0.97 -7.24 -13.06
CA GLY A 9 1.73 -6.90 -14.25
C GLY A 9 3.17 -7.39 -14.14
N THR A 10 4.06 -6.75 -14.88
CA THR A 10 5.50 -7.00 -14.84
C THR A 10 6.04 -6.75 -13.42
N PRO A 11 6.98 -7.57 -12.91
CA PRO A 11 7.59 -7.32 -11.61
C PRO A 11 8.11 -5.88 -11.50
N ILE A 12 7.73 -5.21 -10.42
CA ILE A 12 8.08 -3.82 -10.15
C ILE A 12 8.45 -3.66 -8.68
N ILE A 13 9.33 -2.71 -8.37
CA ILE A 13 9.66 -2.38 -6.99
C ILE A 13 8.46 -1.66 -6.35
N MET A 14 8.12 -2.08 -5.14
CA MET A 14 6.95 -1.58 -4.40
C MET A 14 6.95 -0.05 -4.20
N ASP A 15 8.13 0.58 -4.17
CA ASP A 15 8.36 2.03 -4.16
C ASP A 15 7.62 2.79 -5.30
N GLU A 16 7.57 2.19 -6.49
CA GLU A 16 6.88 2.74 -7.67
C GLU A 16 5.37 2.85 -7.47
N LEU A 17 4.81 2.07 -6.54
CA LEU A 17 3.38 2.04 -6.24
C LEU A 17 3.05 2.80 -4.94
N LEU A 18 3.87 2.62 -3.91
CA LEU A 18 3.58 3.12 -2.57
C LEU A 18 4.04 4.55 -2.32
N TYR A 19 5.14 5.01 -2.93
CA TYR A 19 5.75 6.30 -2.59
C TYR A 19 5.79 7.27 -3.77
N LYS A 20 6.27 6.83 -4.93
CA LYS A 20 6.53 7.70 -6.09
C LYS A 20 5.30 8.40 -6.70
N PRO A 21 4.10 7.82 -6.76
CA PRO A 21 2.96 8.51 -7.36
C PRO A 21 2.62 9.81 -6.60
N ASN A 22 2.24 10.87 -7.31
CA ASN A 22 1.88 12.15 -6.68
C ASN A 22 0.73 12.04 -5.66
N ASN A 23 -0.19 11.09 -5.88
CA ASN A 23 -1.26 10.73 -4.94
C ASN A 23 -1.03 9.30 -4.44
N SER A 24 0.19 8.99 -3.99
CA SER A 24 0.56 7.65 -3.55
C SER A 24 -0.26 7.16 -2.36
N LEU A 25 -0.20 5.84 -2.10
CA LEU A 25 -0.90 5.26 -0.97
C LEU A 25 -0.41 5.85 0.37
N ILE A 26 0.87 6.19 0.45
CA ILE A 26 1.47 6.86 1.61
C ILE A 26 0.95 8.30 1.73
N HIS A 27 0.87 9.08 0.65
CA HIS A 27 0.27 10.43 0.73
C HIS A 27 -1.21 10.38 1.15
N GLN A 28 -1.94 9.35 0.69
CA GLN A 28 -3.32 9.11 1.09
C GLN A 28 -3.47 8.57 2.52
N SER A 29 -2.39 8.15 3.19
CA SER A 29 -2.45 7.73 4.59
C SER A 29 -2.69 8.91 5.53
N PHE A 30 -2.23 10.12 5.17
CA PHE A 30 -2.39 11.32 6.01
C PHE A 30 -3.09 12.50 5.31
N GLN A 31 -3.24 12.47 3.98
CA GLN A 31 -3.81 13.58 3.22
C GLN A 31 -4.65 13.09 2.01
N ALA A 32 -5.59 12.18 2.26
CA ALA A 32 -6.57 11.77 1.25
C ALA A 32 -7.46 12.95 0.81
N ARG A 33 -7.76 13.05 -0.50
CA ARG A 33 -8.52 14.17 -1.10
C ARG A 33 -9.98 13.86 -1.41
N GLU A 34 -10.34 12.59 -1.45
CA GLU A 34 -11.66 12.11 -1.90
C GLU A 34 -12.58 11.68 -0.75
N ILE A 35 -12.24 12.06 0.49
CA ILE A 35 -13.02 11.79 1.69
C ILE A 35 -12.92 12.95 2.68
N GLU A 36 -13.90 13.08 3.56
CA GLU A 36 -13.90 14.07 4.64
C GLU A 36 -12.83 13.79 5.70
N GLU A 37 -12.60 12.52 6.08
CA GLU A 37 -11.53 12.10 6.98
C GLU A 37 -10.23 11.79 6.20
N PRO A 38 -9.25 12.71 6.15
CA PRO A 38 -8.06 12.54 5.30
C PRO A 38 -7.07 11.48 5.82
N LEU A 39 -7.19 11.10 7.10
CA LEU A 39 -6.27 10.24 7.82
C LEU A 39 -6.73 8.78 7.80
N ASN A 40 -5.80 7.89 7.47
CA ASN A 40 -5.82 6.45 7.72
C ASN A 40 -4.62 6.09 8.60
N GLY A 41 -4.76 6.36 9.90
CA GLY A 41 -3.70 6.19 10.90
C GLY A 41 -3.75 4.89 11.69
N ASP A 42 -4.77 4.05 11.47
CA ASP A 42 -5.07 2.86 12.28
C ASP A 42 -4.26 1.61 11.87
N GLY A 43 -3.18 1.80 11.12
CA GLY A 43 -2.31 0.74 10.61
C GLY A 43 -2.39 0.55 9.10
N PHE A 44 -1.54 -0.34 8.59
CA PHE A 44 -1.49 -0.70 7.19
C PHE A 44 -1.01 -2.14 6.98
N GLY A 45 -1.21 -2.62 5.76
CA GLY A 45 -0.66 -3.89 5.32
C GLY A 45 -0.35 -3.89 3.83
N VAL A 46 0.68 -4.64 3.46
CA VAL A 46 1.04 -4.93 2.07
C VAL A 46 1.18 -6.42 1.89
N GLY A 47 0.65 -6.93 0.79
CA GLY A 47 0.75 -8.32 0.38
C GLY A 47 1.34 -8.40 -1.01
N TRP A 48 2.21 -9.38 -1.24
CA TRP A 48 2.81 -9.62 -2.55
C TRP A 48 3.10 -11.11 -2.76
N TYR A 49 3.33 -11.48 -4.00
CA TYR A 49 3.78 -12.81 -4.39
C TYR A 49 5.26 -12.73 -4.77
N ALA A 50 6.04 -13.73 -4.35
CA ALA A 50 7.45 -13.88 -4.72
C ALA A 50 7.68 -15.32 -5.25
N PRO A 51 7.26 -15.61 -6.51
CA PRO A 51 7.29 -16.96 -7.08
C PRO A 51 8.68 -17.60 -7.09
N GLU A 52 9.75 -16.80 -7.03
CA GLU A 52 11.13 -17.27 -6.92
C GLU A 52 11.43 -17.93 -5.56
N VAL A 53 10.64 -17.63 -4.53
CA VAL A 53 10.76 -18.17 -3.17
C VAL A 53 9.68 -19.21 -2.89
N ASN A 54 8.40 -18.87 -3.08
CA ASN A 54 7.25 -19.78 -3.00
C ASN A 54 6.03 -19.21 -3.76
N TYR A 55 4.99 -20.02 -3.95
CA TYR A 55 3.73 -19.59 -4.61
C TYR A 55 2.70 -18.99 -3.65
N GLU A 56 2.96 -18.98 -2.35
CA GLU A 56 2.06 -18.43 -1.34
C GLU A 56 2.23 -16.90 -1.23
N PRO A 57 1.16 -16.16 -0.91
CA PRO A 57 1.29 -14.73 -0.66
C PRO A 57 2.06 -14.50 0.65
N VAL A 58 2.92 -13.48 0.65
CA VAL A 58 3.57 -12.96 1.85
C VAL A 58 2.99 -11.62 2.23
N THR A 59 3.00 -11.31 3.52
CA THR A 59 2.42 -10.09 4.06
C THR A 59 3.38 -9.38 5.01
N PHE A 60 3.27 -8.06 5.03
CA PHE A 60 3.80 -7.19 6.08
C PHE A 60 2.65 -6.35 6.61
N VAL A 61 2.45 -6.34 7.93
CA VAL A 61 1.36 -5.62 8.59
C VAL A 61 1.90 -4.84 9.77
N SER A 62 1.33 -3.66 10.01
CA SER A 62 1.72 -2.78 11.10
C SER A 62 0.49 -2.09 11.69
N VAL A 63 0.47 -1.95 13.02
CA VAL A 63 -0.51 -1.13 13.74
C VAL A 63 -0.11 0.34 13.82
N ASN A 64 1.13 0.68 13.43
CA ASN A 64 1.58 2.06 13.31
C ASN A 64 1.12 2.66 11.97
N PRO A 65 0.94 3.99 11.89
CA PRO A 65 0.68 4.68 10.64
C PRO A 65 1.71 4.33 9.53
N ALA A 66 1.23 4.35 8.28
CA ALA A 66 2.03 4.07 7.08
C ALA A 66 2.96 5.24 6.70
#